data_AF-A0A950FHF2-F1
#
_entry.id   AF-A0A950FHF2-F1
#
_cell.length_a   1.000
_cell.length_b   1.000
_cell.length_c   1.000
_cell.angle_alpha   90.00
_cell.angle_beta   90.00
_cell.angle_gamma   90.00
#
_symmetry.space_group_name_H-M   'P 1'
#
loop_
_entity.id
_entity.type
_entity.pdbx_description
1 polymer ?
#
loop_
_entity_poly.entity_id
_entity_poly.type
_entity_poly.pdbx_seq_one_letter_code
_entity_poly.pdbx_strand_id
1 'polypeptide(L)'
;MSTPEYPRQAIEQRSHWPGWIWAVPITALAIVTWLGIRSWTSRGPEVRVIFPTIADLKPGDTPVKFQDLAVGTVKSVKLEKDFRHMQVELQLQSTMEGHLGQDTKFWIVGANFTFTKLSDFNTIVSGPYVAMQPSPGPVQDRYIGISEPPVLKYGEQGTPFILYSETLSGIQHGTPIFYLDETVGEVRSYRMTGLHGFEITALIKAPFDKLVHTGTRFWNASAIHLSNGPNGPKLEFHSVPALVEGAIAFETPSDSTEGSTAQPYHKFHLYDDQDAAENAPTSNGVSYRAVFAGAANSLGKNAPVELMGSVIGSVSDANSNTRL
;
A
#
# COMPACT_ATOMS: atom_id res chain seq x y z
N MET A 1 -72.54 67.93 -66.94
CA MET A 1 -71.31 67.17 -66.69
C MET A 1 -71.18 66.99 -65.19
N SER A 2 -71.51 65.80 -64.69
CA SER A 2 -71.46 65.46 -63.27
C SER A 2 -70.92 64.04 -63.18
N THR A 3 -69.65 63.90 -62.79
CA THR A 3 -68.99 62.61 -62.58
C THR A 3 -69.44 62.01 -61.25
N PRO A 4 -69.85 60.73 -61.18
CA PRO A 4 -70.10 60.09 -59.89
C PRO A 4 -68.77 59.69 -59.24
N GLU A 5 -68.65 60.03 -57.96
CA GLU A 5 -67.53 59.70 -57.09
C GLU A 5 -67.76 58.29 -56.51
N TYR A 6 -66.86 57.34 -56.79
CA TYR A 6 -66.92 56.01 -56.17
C TYR A 6 -66.24 56.04 -54.79
N PRO A 7 -66.83 55.43 -53.74
CA PRO A 7 -66.19 55.35 -52.45
C PRO A 7 -64.98 54.40 -52.54
N ARG A 8 -63.80 54.91 -52.16
CA ARG A 8 -62.60 54.11 -51.98
C ARG A 8 -62.81 53.15 -50.81
N GLN A 9 -62.91 51.86 -51.11
CA GLN A 9 -62.84 50.82 -50.08
C GLN A 9 -61.40 50.76 -49.53
N ALA A 10 -61.27 50.95 -48.22
CA ALA A 10 -60.02 50.77 -47.51
C ALA A 10 -59.75 49.26 -47.37
N ILE A 11 -58.69 48.79 -48.03
CA ILE A 11 -58.19 47.42 -47.87
C ILE A 11 -57.36 47.40 -46.59
N GLU A 12 -57.93 46.85 -45.53
CA GLU A 12 -57.22 46.60 -44.27
C GLU A 12 -56.25 45.43 -44.50
N GLN A 13 -54.98 45.75 -44.79
CA GLN A 13 -53.93 44.72 -44.78
C GLN A 13 -53.69 44.31 -43.33
N ARG A 14 -54.30 43.20 -42.91
CA ARG A 14 -53.94 42.50 -41.68
C ARG A 14 -52.45 42.13 -41.77
N SER A 15 -51.64 42.92 -41.08
CA SER A 15 -50.25 42.58 -40.79
C SER A 15 -50.28 41.39 -39.82
N HIS A 16 -50.29 40.19 -40.39
CA HIS A 16 -50.03 38.98 -39.63
C HIS A 16 -48.58 39.02 -39.23
N TRP A 17 -48.29 39.41 -37.99
CA TRP A 17 -47.09 39.06 -37.23
C TRP A 17 -47.30 39.35 -35.74
N PRO A 18 -46.59 38.68 -34.80
CA PRO A 18 -45.19 38.33 -34.98
C PRO A 18 -44.77 36.94 -34.45
N GLY A 19 -44.17 36.14 -35.34
CA GLY A 19 -43.40 34.95 -34.94
C GLY A 19 -42.22 35.25 -33.99
N TRP A 20 -41.87 36.52 -33.78
CA TRP A 20 -40.78 36.95 -32.90
C TRP A 20 -41.09 36.71 -31.40
N ILE A 21 -42.35 36.82 -30.96
CA ILE A 21 -42.68 36.60 -29.53
C ILE A 21 -42.38 35.16 -29.10
N TRP A 22 -42.47 34.20 -30.03
CA TRP A 22 -42.10 32.80 -29.79
C TRP A 22 -40.59 32.53 -29.82
N ALA A 23 -39.78 33.47 -30.30
CA ALA A 23 -38.33 33.30 -30.29
C ALA A 23 -37.80 33.19 -28.85
N VAL A 24 -38.32 33.99 -27.92
CA VAL A 24 -37.90 33.99 -26.51
C VAL A 24 -38.10 32.62 -25.82
N PRO A 25 -39.29 32.00 -25.83
CA PRO A 25 -39.49 30.69 -25.22
C PRO A 25 -38.73 29.57 -25.93
N ILE A 26 -38.58 29.63 -27.27
CA ILE A 26 -37.78 28.63 -28.01
C ILE A 26 -36.30 28.75 -27.63
N THR A 27 -35.76 29.97 -27.54
CA THR A 27 -34.37 30.19 -27.11
C THR A 27 -34.16 29.76 -25.67
N ALA A 28 -35.09 30.05 -24.77
CA ALA A 28 -35.02 29.59 -23.37
C ALA A 28 -35.02 28.05 -23.30
N LEU A 29 -35.90 27.38 -24.06
CA LEU A 29 -35.94 25.93 -24.15
C LEU A 29 -34.62 25.36 -24.71
N ALA A 30 -34.05 25.99 -25.74
CA ALA A 30 -32.79 25.58 -26.33
C ALA A 30 -31.61 25.71 -25.34
N ILE A 31 -31.56 26.80 -24.57
CA ILE A 31 -30.54 27.00 -23.53
C ILE A 31 -30.68 25.96 -22.41
N VAL A 32 -31.89 25.70 -21.92
CA VAL A 32 -32.14 24.68 -20.89
C VAL A 32 -31.78 23.29 -21.41
N THR A 33 -32.17 22.97 -22.65
CA THR A 33 -31.82 21.69 -23.29
C THR A 33 -30.30 21.56 -23.46
N TRP A 34 -29.62 22.63 -23.89
CA TRP A 34 -28.17 22.64 -24.04
C TRP A 34 -27.43 22.50 -22.71
N LEU A 35 -27.86 23.22 -21.67
CA LEU A 35 -27.31 23.10 -20.31
C LEU A 35 -27.56 21.70 -19.72
N GLY A 36 -28.74 21.12 -19.97
CA GLY A 36 -29.08 19.76 -19.56
C GLY A 36 -28.18 18.72 -20.23
N ILE A 37 -28.02 18.80 -21.55
CA ILE A 37 -27.13 17.92 -22.31
C ILE A 37 -25.70 18.06 -21.81
N ARG A 38 -25.18 19.28 -21.70
CA ARG A 38 -23.81 19.55 -21.22
C ARG A 38 -23.57 19.05 -19.80
N SER A 39 -24.53 19.22 -18.90
CA SER A 39 -24.44 18.69 -17.52
C SER A 39 -24.39 17.16 -17.50
N TRP A 40 -24.99 16.49 -18.48
CA TRP A 40 -24.95 15.04 -18.58
C TRP A 40 -23.68 14.54 -19.28
N THR A 41 -23.19 15.23 -20.32
CA THR A 41 -21.96 14.86 -21.03
C THR A 41 -20.67 15.21 -20.29
N SER A 42 -20.73 16.11 -19.30
CA SER A 42 -19.56 16.47 -18.50
C SER A 42 -19.32 15.54 -17.29
N ARG A 43 -20.22 14.55 -17.08
CA ARG A 43 -20.06 13.56 -16.01
C ARG A 43 -19.20 12.44 -16.54
N GLY A 44 -18.13 12.14 -15.82
CA GLY A 44 -17.28 11.00 -16.14
C GLY A 44 -17.98 9.66 -15.82
N PRO A 45 -17.22 8.56 -15.90
CA PRO A 45 -17.78 7.22 -15.70
C PRO A 45 -18.31 7.03 -14.28
N GLU A 46 -19.44 6.33 -14.18
CA GLU A 46 -20.00 5.86 -12.92
C GLU A 46 -19.60 4.40 -12.71
N VAL A 47 -19.02 4.09 -11.56
CA VAL A 47 -18.56 2.73 -11.24
C VAL A 47 -19.16 2.25 -9.93
N ARG A 48 -19.51 0.96 -9.86
CA ARG A 48 -19.97 0.31 -8.62
C ARG A 48 -18.83 -0.46 -7.99
N VAL A 49 -18.56 -0.20 -6.72
CA VAL A 49 -17.52 -0.90 -5.97
C VAL A 49 -18.17 -1.58 -4.77
N ILE A 50 -17.92 -2.88 -4.61
CA ILE A 50 -18.38 -3.65 -3.45
C ILE A 50 -17.24 -3.73 -2.45
N PHE A 51 -17.39 -3.10 -1.29
CA PHE A 51 -16.40 -3.15 -0.22
C PHE A 51 -16.76 -4.24 0.81
N PRO A 52 -15.75 -4.95 1.34
CA PRO A 52 -15.93 -5.93 2.42
C PRO A 52 -16.08 -5.28 3.81
N THR A 53 -15.91 -3.96 3.91
CA THR A 53 -15.96 -3.20 5.15
C THR A 53 -17.03 -2.12 5.06
N ILE A 54 -17.83 -1.99 6.10
CA ILE A 54 -18.79 -0.89 6.26
C ILE A 54 -18.02 0.31 6.83
N ALA A 55 -18.11 1.46 6.15
CA ALA A 55 -17.53 2.71 6.59
C ALA A 55 -18.57 3.83 6.45
N ASP A 56 -18.47 4.86 7.29
CA ASP A 56 -19.34 6.04 7.20
C ASP A 56 -18.92 6.95 6.04
N LEU A 57 -19.27 6.54 4.82
CA LEU A 57 -19.03 7.31 3.61
C LEU A 57 -20.26 8.19 3.34
N LYS A 58 -20.05 9.50 3.20
CA LYS A 58 -21.10 10.48 2.94
C LYS A 58 -21.27 10.70 1.45
N PRO A 59 -22.43 10.37 0.85
CA PRO A 59 -22.72 10.69 -0.54
C PRO A 59 -22.56 12.19 -0.82
N GLY A 60 -21.86 12.55 -1.90
CA GLY A 60 -21.56 13.92 -2.31
C GLY A 60 -20.30 14.50 -1.66
N ASP A 61 -20.03 14.16 -0.40
CA ASP A 61 -18.94 14.77 0.38
C ASP A 61 -17.66 13.93 0.38
N THR A 62 -17.77 12.61 0.32
CA THR A 62 -16.60 11.72 0.35
C THR A 62 -15.88 11.72 -1.00
N PRO A 63 -14.62 12.19 -1.07
CA PRO A 63 -13.87 12.21 -2.32
C PRO A 63 -13.32 10.84 -2.67
N VAL A 64 -13.20 10.58 -3.97
CA VAL A 64 -12.37 9.50 -4.52
C VAL A 64 -11.02 10.10 -4.90
N LYS A 65 -9.93 9.54 -4.36
CA LYS A 65 -8.58 10.07 -4.55
C LYS A 65 -7.64 9.08 -5.23
N PHE A 66 -6.80 9.60 -6.11
CA PHE A 66 -5.63 8.92 -6.64
C PHE A 66 -4.39 9.74 -6.24
N GLN A 67 -3.46 9.15 -5.48
CA GLN A 67 -2.26 9.85 -4.97
C GLN A 67 -2.59 11.22 -4.33
N ASP A 68 -3.57 11.23 -3.42
CA ASP A 68 -4.10 12.43 -2.73
C ASP A 68 -4.84 13.46 -3.61
N LEU A 69 -4.87 13.29 -4.93
CA LEU A 69 -5.64 14.12 -5.85
C LEU A 69 -7.07 13.63 -5.97
N ALA A 70 -8.05 14.53 -5.81
CA ALA A 70 -9.47 14.20 -5.97
C ALA A 70 -9.82 13.98 -7.46
N VAL A 71 -10.20 12.75 -7.78
CA VAL A 71 -10.55 12.28 -9.14
C VAL A 71 -12.02 11.87 -9.27
N GLY A 72 -12.79 11.98 -8.18
CA GLY A 72 -14.22 11.68 -8.16
C GLY A 72 -14.85 11.90 -6.80
N THR A 73 -16.10 11.48 -6.66
CA THR A 73 -16.89 11.57 -5.42
C THR A 73 -17.77 10.34 -5.25
N VAL A 74 -18.10 10.02 -4.00
CA VAL A 74 -19.10 8.99 -3.70
C VAL A 74 -20.48 9.51 -4.05
N LYS A 75 -21.19 8.83 -4.94
CA LYS A 75 -22.55 9.21 -5.39
C LYS A 75 -23.63 8.61 -4.50
N SER A 76 -23.50 7.33 -4.14
CA SER A 76 -24.44 6.67 -3.23
C SER A 76 -23.78 5.50 -2.51
N VAL A 77 -24.34 5.16 -1.35
CA VAL A 77 -23.89 4.04 -0.51
C VAL A 77 -25.11 3.20 -0.18
N LYS A 78 -25.03 1.89 -0.43
CA LYS A 78 -26.09 0.93 -0.15
C LYS A 78 -25.48 -0.27 0.57
N LEU A 79 -26.13 -0.70 1.64
CA LEU A 79 -25.77 -1.95 2.30
C LEU A 79 -26.34 -3.11 1.49
N GLU A 80 -25.52 -4.13 1.22
CA GLU A 80 -25.98 -5.34 0.54
C GLU A 80 -26.90 -6.17 1.44
N LYS A 81 -27.65 -7.08 0.82
CA LYS A 81 -28.64 -7.93 1.53
C LYS A 81 -28.03 -8.80 2.64
N ASP A 82 -26.74 -9.04 2.59
CA ASP A 82 -26.02 -9.84 3.59
C ASP A 82 -25.54 -9.06 4.81
N PHE A 83 -25.78 -7.75 4.85
CA PHE A 83 -25.36 -6.83 5.92
C PHE A 83 -23.84 -6.86 6.21
N ARG A 84 -23.04 -7.40 5.30
CA ARG A 84 -21.58 -7.54 5.44
C ARG A 84 -20.83 -6.76 4.37
N HIS A 85 -21.42 -6.63 3.18
CA HIS A 85 -20.83 -5.87 2.08
C HIS A 85 -21.55 -4.54 1.88
N MET A 86 -20.79 -3.55 1.46
CA MET A 86 -21.31 -2.22 1.13
C MET A 86 -21.08 -1.96 -0.35
N GLN A 87 -22.16 -1.73 -1.09
CA GLN A 87 -22.09 -1.29 -2.48
C GLN A 87 -22.02 0.24 -2.52
N VAL A 88 -20.94 0.76 -3.08
CA VAL A 88 -20.70 2.19 -3.24
C VAL A 88 -20.71 2.52 -4.73
N GLU A 89 -21.55 3.48 -5.12
CA GLU A 89 -21.53 4.07 -6.46
C GLU A 89 -20.59 5.27 -6.44
N LEU A 90 -19.58 5.26 -7.30
CA LEU A 90 -18.59 6.33 -7.43
C LEU A 90 -18.85 7.09 -8.73
N GLN A 91 -18.85 8.42 -8.66
CA GLN A 91 -18.86 9.31 -9.81
C GLN A 91 -17.44 9.82 -10.04
N LEU A 92 -16.79 9.35 -11.10
CA LEU A 92 -15.44 9.77 -11.45
C LEU A 92 -15.47 10.92 -12.45
N GLN A 93 -14.33 11.63 -12.57
CA GLN A 93 -14.12 12.65 -13.59
C GLN A 93 -13.89 12.01 -14.97
N SER A 94 -14.21 12.73 -16.04
CA SER A 94 -14.03 12.24 -17.42
C SER A 94 -12.57 11.91 -17.78
N THR A 95 -11.60 12.51 -17.08
CA THR A 95 -10.17 12.20 -17.20
C THR A 95 -9.83 10.75 -16.81
N MET A 96 -10.72 10.05 -16.09
CA MET A 96 -10.53 8.65 -15.70
C MET A 96 -11.00 7.67 -16.78
N GLU A 97 -11.60 8.15 -17.88
CA GLU A 97 -11.95 7.30 -19.01
C GLU A 97 -10.70 6.64 -19.60
N GLY A 98 -10.77 5.32 -19.84
CA GLY A 98 -9.63 4.53 -20.30
C GLY A 98 -8.60 4.14 -19.22
N HIS A 99 -8.77 4.60 -17.98
CA HIS A 99 -7.92 4.29 -16.82
C HIS A 99 -8.63 3.45 -15.76
N LEU A 100 -9.72 2.79 -16.16
CA LEU A 100 -10.60 2.00 -15.31
C LEU A 100 -10.64 0.54 -15.78
N GLY A 101 -9.49 0.00 -16.18
CA GLY A 101 -9.36 -1.40 -16.56
C GLY A 101 -9.68 -2.39 -15.43
N GLN A 102 -9.67 -3.68 -15.76
CA GLN A 102 -10.04 -4.77 -14.85
C GLN A 102 -9.21 -4.80 -13.55
N ASP A 103 -7.93 -4.43 -13.60
CA ASP A 103 -7.02 -4.45 -12.45
C ASP A 103 -7.07 -3.17 -11.60
N THR A 104 -8.05 -2.30 -11.83
CA THR A 104 -8.25 -1.10 -11.01
C THR A 104 -8.65 -1.50 -9.60
N LYS A 105 -7.94 -0.97 -8.60
CA LYS A 105 -8.16 -1.29 -7.18
C LYS A 105 -8.74 -0.09 -6.45
N PHE A 106 -9.63 -0.36 -5.51
CA PHE A 106 -10.25 0.64 -4.64
C PHE A 106 -10.16 0.18 -3.19
N TRP A 107 -9.84 1.09 -2.27
CA TRP A 107 -9.82 0.83 -0.83
C TRP A 107 -10.28 2.06 -0.06
N ILE A 108 -10.71 1.87 1.19
CA ILE A 108 -11.16 2.97 2.04
C ILE A 108 -10.03 3.32 3.01
N VAL A 109 -9.67 4.60 3.07
CA VAL A 109 -8.68 5.12 4.02
C VAL A 109 -9.40 5.89 5.11
N GLY A 110 -8.95 5.73 6.36
CA GLY A 110 -9.50 6.45 7.52
C GLY A 110 -10.81 5.86 8.08
N ALA A 111 -11.18 4.62 7.73
CA ALA A 111 -12.37 3.96 8.27
C ALA A 111 -12.21 3.44 9.71
N ASN A 112 -10.97 3.23 10.17
CA ASN A 112 -10.67 2.65 11.48
C ASN A 112 -10.12 3.75 12.40
N PHE A 113 -10.97 4.26 13.30
CA PHE A 113 -10.59 5.20 14.34
C PHE A 113 -9.86 4.46 15.48
N THR A 114 -8.61 4.07 15.27
CA THR A 114 -7.75 3.55 16.34
C THR A 114 -6.65 4.57 16.61
N PHE A 115 -6.66 5.17 17.80
CA PHE A 115 -5.74 6.22 18.30
C PHE A 115 -4.25 5.83 18.38
N THR A 116 -3.78 4.84 17.61
CA THR A 116 -2.44 4.25 17.74
C THR A 116 -1.42 4.85 16.77
N LYS A 117 -1.82 5.61 15.74
CA LYS A 117 -0.90 6.16 14.73
C LYS A 117 -0.91 7.69 14.71
N LEU A 118 0.26 8.30 14.95
CA LEU A 118 0.52 9.74 14.81
C LEU A 118 0.42 10.23 13.35
N SER A 119 0.31 9.34 12.36
CA SER A 119 0.15 9.68 10.95
C SER A 119 -1.28 10.07 10.55
N ASP A 120 -2.28 9.81 11.41
CA ASP A 120 -3.72 9.97 11.09
C ASP A 120 -4.30 11.36 11.44
N PHE A 121 -3.48 12.33 11.87
CA PHE A 121 -3.96 13.66 12.24
C PHE A 121 -4.62 14.43 11.07
N ASN A 122 -4.23 14.16 9.82
CA ASN A 122 -4.83 14.80 8.64
C ASN A 122 -6.22 14.24 8.30
N THR A 123 -6.47 12.97 8.64
CA THR A 123 -7.74 12.26 8.39
C THR A 123 -8.82 12.62 9.41
N ILE A 124 -8.44 13.03 10.62
CA ILE A 124 -9.39 13.50 11.65
C ILE A 124 -10.15 14.75 11.19
N VAL A 125 -9.51 15.62 10.41
CA VAL A 125 -10.12 16.87 9.92
C VAL A 125 -10.90 16.65 8.62
N SER A 126 -10.46 15.71 7.77
CA SER A 126 -10.98 15.54 6.40
C SER A 126 -12.01 14.41 6.24
N GLY A 127 -12.14 13.51 7.22
CA GLY A 127 -13.01 12.34 7.16
C GLY A 127 -12.47 11.20 6.27
N PRO A 128 -13.15 10.04 6.24
CA PRO A 128 -12.76 8.91 5.41
C PRO A 128 -12.86 9.27 3.92
N TYR A 129 -12.03 8.64 3.10
CA TYR A 129 -12.07 8.78 1.65
C TYR A 129 -11.83 7.45 0.94
N VAL A 130 -12.27 7.37 -0.31
CA VAL A 130 -12.01 6.21 -1.17
C VAL A 130 -10.72 6.48 -1.93
N ALA A 131 -9.70 5.67 -1.73
CA ALA A 131 -8.50 5.70 -2.55
C ALA A 131 -8.61 4.72 -3.71
N MET A 132 -7.95 5.03 -4.82
CA MET A 132 -7.92 4.16 -5.98
C MET A 132 -6.53 4.03 -6.59
N GLN A 133 -6.31 2.94 -7.30
CA GLN A 133 -5.17 2.70 -8.17
C GLN A 133 -5.70 2.35 -9.58
N PRO A 134 -5.59 3.26 -10.55
CA PRO A 134 -6.09 3.05 -11.90
C PRO A 134 -5.31 1.95 -12.63
N SER A 135 -5.93 1.36 -13.64
CA SER A 135 -5.28 0.46 -14.58
C SER A 135 -5.72 0.81 -16.00
N PRO A 136 -4.82 0.78 -17.01
CA PRO A 136 -5.22 0.97 -18.40
C PRO A 136 -6.31 -0.03 -18.80
N GLY A 137 -7.34 0.44 -19.49
CA GLY A 137 -8.38 -0.41 -20.04
C GLY A 137 -9.79 0.19 -19.98
N PRO A 138 -10.77 -0.50 -20.59
CA PRO A 138 -12.16 -0.06 -20.59
C PRO A 138 -12.78 -0.15 -19.20
N VAL A 139 -13.68 0.80 -18.91
CA VAL A 139 -14.46 0.85 -17.66
C VAL A 139 -15.21 -0.45 -17.45
N GLN A 140 -15.21 -0.95 -16.21
CA GLN A 140 -16.01 -2.10 -15.79
C GLN A 140 -17.25 -1.64 -15.03
N ASP A 141 -18.34 -2.39 -15.15
CA ASP A 141 -19.60 -2.10 -14.45
C ASP A 141 -19.52 -2.31 -12.93
N ARG A 142 -18.55 -3.12 -12.49
CA ARG A 142 -18.41 -3.55 -11.09
C ARG A 142 -16.96 -3.87 -10.73
N TYR A 143 -16.52 -3.37 -9.58
CA TYR A 143 -15.23 -3.66 -8.94
C TYR A 143 -15.42 -4.27 -7.56
N ILE A 144 -14.40 -4.99 -7.12
CA ILE A 144 -14.30 -5.49 -5.75
C ILE A 144 -13.29 -4.60 -5.02
N GLY A 145 -13.74 -3.96 -3.96
CA GLY A 145 -12.88 -3.18 -3.08
C GLY A 145 -12.00 -4.09 -2.23
N ILE A 146 -10.78 -3.65 -1.97
CA ILE A 146 -9.84 -4.32 -1.09
C ILE A 146 -9.77 -3.58 0.26
N SER A 147 -9.55 -4.33 1.34
CA SER A 147 -9.52 -3.77 2.70
C SER A 147 -8.25 -3.01 3.02
N GLU A 148 -7.15 -3.36 2.35
CA GLU A 148 -5.82 -2.80 2.59
C GLU A 148 -5.24 -2.23 1.30
N PRO A 149 -4.41 -1.18 1.38
CA PRO A 149 -3.72 -0.64 0.22
C PRO A 149 -2.84 -1.72 -0.44
N PRO A 150 -2.69 -1.68 -1.78
CA PRO A 150 -1.79 -2.59 -2.48
C PRO A 150 -0.34 -2.38 -2.06
N VAL A 151 0.43 -3.47 -2.02
CA VAL A 151 1.84 -3.47 -1.62
C VAL A 151 2.72 -2.61 -2.55
N LEU A 152 2.45 -2.67 -3.85
CA LEU A 152 3.09 -1.82 -4.86
C LEU A 152 2.20 -0.62 -5.14
N LYS A 153 2.76 0.59 -5.00
CA LYS A 153 2.08 1.82 -5.41
C LYS A 153 2.01 1.89 -6.94
N TYR A 154 1.10 2.72 -7.45
CA TYR A 154 0.99 2.93 -8.90
C TYR A 154 2.31 3.43 -9.49
N GLY A 155 2.80 2.73 -10.53
CA GLY A 155 4.07 3.04 -11.20
C GLY A 155 5.33 2.63 -10.43
N GLU A 156 5.19 2.10 -9.22
CA GLU A 156 6.33 1.60 -8.44
C GLU A 156 6.76 0.22 -8.95
N GLN A 157 8.07 0.04 -9.11
CA GLN A 157 8.69 -1.22 -9.50
C GLN A 157 9.51 -1.78 -8.34
N GLY A 158 9.45 -3.09 -8.17
CA GLY A 158 10.18 -3.80 -7.12
C GLY A 158 9.55 -5.14 -6.81
N THR A 159 10.18 -5.88 -5.90
CA THR A 159 9.75 -7.21 -5.50
C THR A 159 9.40 -7.23 -4.02
N PRO A 160 8.18 -7.66 -3.65
CA PRO A 160 7.82 -7.86 -2.25
C PRO A 160 8.41 -9.18 -1.74
N PHE A 161 8.88 -9.19 -0.50
CA PHE A 161 9.33 -10.36 0.24
C PHE A 161 8.63 -10.42 1.59
N ILE A 162 8.58 -11.62 2.18
CA ILE A 162 8.00 -11.84 3.51
C ILE A 162 9.13 -12.09 4.49
N LEU A 163 9.25 -11.26 5.52
CA LEU A 163 10.21 -11.42 6.60
C LEU A 163 9.48 -11.94 7.84
N TYR A 164 9.95 -13.05 8.40
CA TYR A 164 9.42 -13.61 9.65
C TYR A 164 10.29 -13.18 10.82
N SER A 165 9.66 -12.67 11.88
CA SER A 165 10.33 -12.42 13.16
C SER A 165 9.42 -12.83 14.32
N GLU A 166 10.01 -13.17 15.46
CA GLU A 166 9.28 -13.42 16.71
C GLU A 166 8.70 -12.13 17.30
N THR A 167 9.32 -10.98 17.01
CA THR A 167 8.95 -9.66 17.55
C THR A 167 8.99 -8.59 16.46
N LEU A 168 8.28 -7.47 16.65
CA LEU A 168 8.38 -6.33 15.72
C LEU A 168 9.59 -5.44 16.00
N SER A 169 10.06 -5.35 17.25
CA SER A 169 11.30 -4.65 17.66
C SER A 169 11.60 -3.35 16.89
N GLY A 170 10.70 -2.36 16.95
CA GLY A 170 10.87 -1.07 16.30
C GLY A 170 10.43 -1.00 14.83
N ILE A 171 10.02 -2.11 14.23
CA ILE A 171 9.55 -2.19 12.84
C ILE A 171 8.09 -1.72 12.74
N GLN A 172 7.86 -0.82 11.81
CA GLN A 172 6.57 -0.19 11.54
C GLN A 172 6.34 -0.09 10.03
N HIS A 173 5.14 0.34 9.63
CA HIS A 173 4.89 0.69 8.24
C HIS A 173 5.81 1.87 7.85
N GLY A 174 6.54 1.74 6.75
CA GLY A 174 7.48 2.75 6.26
C GLY A 174 8.90 2.61 6.83
N THR A 175 9.16 1.64 7.72
CA THR A 175 10.52 1.36 8.20
C THR A 175 11.45 1.12 6.99
N PRO A 176 12.57 1.87 6.87
CA PRO A 176 13.47 1.78 5.75
C PRO A 176 14.20 0.44 5.71
N ILE A 177 14.47 -0.04 4.49
CA ILE A 177 15.30 -1.21 4.23
C ILE A 177 16.58 -0.76 3.54
N PHE A 178 17.73 -1.10 4.12
CA PHE A 178 19.05 -0.72 3.64
C PHE A 178 19.79 -1.86 2.94
N TYR A 179 20.58 -1.47 1.95
CA TYR A 179 21.66 -2.27 1.38
C TYR A 179 22.89 -1.36 1.27
N LEU A 180 24.00 -1.74 1.93
CA LEU A 180 25.23 -0.93 1.99
C LEU A 180 24.97 0.57 2.27
N ASP A 181 24.21 0.86 3.34
CA ASP A 181 23.79 2.22 3.76
C ASP A 181 22.86 2.99 2.81
N GLU A 182 22.45 2.42 1.68
CA GLU A 182 21.47 3.02 0.78
C GLU A 182 20.05 2.53 1.08
N THR A 183 19.06 3.43 1.19
CA THR A 183 17.67 3.04 1.35
C THR A 183 17.12 2.47 0.03
N VAL A 184 16.98 1.15 -0.01
CA VAL A 184 16.56 0.41 -1.21
C VAL A 184 15.13 -0.11 -1.14
N GLY A 185 14.49 0.02 0.02
CA GLY A 185 13.14 -0.50 0.22
C GLY A 185 12.47 0.05 1.47
N GLU A 186 11.28 -0.45 1.75
CA GLU A 186 10.53 -0.10 2.95
C GLU A 186 9.55 -1.22 3.35
N VAL A 187 9.20 -1.26 4.63
CA VAL A 187 8.15 -2.15 5.14
C VAL A 187 6.77 -1.64 4.73
N ARG A 188 5.99 -2.50 4.08
CA ARG A 188 4.65 -2.18 3.55
C ARG A 188 3.53 -2.58 4.50
N SER A 189 3.67 -3.69 5.20
CA SER A 189 2.69 -4.13 6.19
C SER A 189 3.31 -5.14 7.13
N TYR A 190 2.66 -5.41 8.25
CA TYR A 190 2.98 -6.51 9.13
C TYR A 190 1.69 -7.10 9.68
N ARG A 191 1.68 -8.41 9.93
CA ARG A 191 0.57 -9.11 10.56
C ARG A 191 1.11 -10.12 11.54
N MET A 192 0.40 -10.31 12.65
CA MET A 192 0.70 -11.38 13.57
C MET A 192 0.28 -12.72 12.94
N THR A 193 1.13 -13.73 13.06
CA THR A 193 0.86 -15.09 12.58
C THR A 193 0.80 -16.05 13.78
N GLY A 194 -0.33 -16.72 13.97
CA GLY A 194 -0.54 -17.63 15.11
C GLY A 194 -0.53 -16.91 16.47
N LEU A 195 0.11 -17.54 17.47
CA LEU A 195 0.20 -17.03 18.85
C LEU A 195 1.51 -16.26 19.12
N HIS A 196 2.55 -16.49 18.33
CA HIS A 196 3.88 -15.91 18.50
C HIS A 196 4.52 -15.73 17.13
N GLY A 197 4.77 -14.48 16.73
CA GLY A 197 5.48 -14.14 15.49
C GLY A 197 4.71 -13.21 14.56
N PHE A 198 5.47 -12.54 13.70
CA PHE A 198 4.99 -11.57 12.72
C PHE A 198 5.49 -11.92 11.33
N GLU A 199 4.58 -11.86 10.35
CA GLU A 199 4.93 -11.79 8.94
C GLU A 199 4.96 -10.32 8.51
N ILE A 200 6.12 -9.85 8.09
CA ILE A 200 6.38 -8.48 7.67
C ILE A 200 6.52 -8.48 6.14
N THR A 201 5.70 -7.70 5.45
CA THR A 201 5.82 -7.53 3.99
C THR A 201 6.82 -6.42 3.71
N ALA A 202 8.00 -6.79 3.25
CA ALA A 202 9.07 -5.89 2.82
C ALA A 202 8.98 -5.66 1.31
N LEU A 203 9.04 -4.42 0.85
CA LEU A 203 9.19 -4.13 -0.58
C LEU A 203 10.61 -3.64 -0.84
N ILE A 204 11.34 -4.34 -1.70
CA ILE A 204 12.63 -3.89 -2.23
C ILE A 204 12.38 -3.30 -3.61
N LYS A 205 12.83 -2.07 -3.83
CA LYS A 205 12.59 -1.33 -5.07
C LYS A 205 13.52 -1.83 -6.17
N ALA A 206 13.05 -1.80 -7.41
CA ALA A 206 13.91 -2.02 -8.56
C ALA A 206 14.95 -0.87 -8.68
N PRO A 207 16.21 -1.15 -9.06
CA PRO A 207 16.75 -2.45 -9.47
C PRO A 207 17.34 -3.31 -8.33
N PHE A 208 17.31 -2.83 -7.09
CA PHE A 208 17.94 -3.49 -5.93
C PHE A 208 17.30 -4.81 -5.56
N ASP A 209 16.04 -5.03 -5.96
CA ASP A 209 15.34 -6.30 -5.78
C ASP A 209 16.06 -7.50 -6.42
N LYS A 210 16.88 -7.25 -7.45
CA LYS A 210 17.74 -8.26 -8.08
C LYS A 210 18.90 -8.73 -7.19
N LEU A 211 19.27 -7.98 -6.16
CA LEU A 211 20.33 -8.31 -5.20
C LEU A 211 19.84 -9.31 -4.13
N VAL A 212 18.53 -9.57 -4.09
CA VAL A 212 17.93 -10.51 -3.14
C VAL A 212 17.91 -11.91 -3.76
N HIS A 213 18.78 -12.78 -3.26
CA HIS A 213 18.87 -14.19 -3.60
C HIS A 213 18.23 -15.05 -2.51
N THR A 214 18.04 -16.33 -2.81
CA THR A 214 17.48 -17.30 -1.83
C THR A 214 18.31 -17.43 -0.55
N GLY A 215 19.61 -17.10 -0.58
CA GLY A 215 20.48 -17.07 0.61
C GLY A 215 20.64 -15.70 1.27
N THR A 216 19.89 -14.67 0.83
CA THR A 216 19.93 -13.34 1.45
C THR A 216 19.50 -13.41 2.91
N ARG A 217 20.21 -12.68 3.75
CA ARG A 217 19.96 -12.59 5.20
C ARG A 217 19.50 -11.18 5.53
N PHE A 218 18.40 -11.09 6.27
CA PHE A 218 17.83 -9.82 6.73
C PHE A 218 18.00 -9.71 8.24
N TRP A 219 18.41 -8.55 8.74
CA TRP A 219 18.49 -8.29 10.18
C TRP A 219 17.89 -6.94 10.55
N ASN A 220 17.51 -6.83 11.82
CA ASN A 220 17.11 -5.57 12.41
C ASN A 220 18.36 -4.71 12.69
N ALA A 221 18.48 -3.59 11.97
CA ALA A 221 19.59 -2.65 12.09
C ALA A 221 19.32 -1.54 13.13
N SER A 222 18.25 -1.65 13.89
CA SER A 222 17.87 -0.70 14.97
C SER A 222 18.54 -1.03 16.31
N ALA A 223 19.22 -2.17 16.41
CA ALA A 223 19.82 -2.63 17.65
C ALA A 223 21.14 -1.92 17.94
N ILE A 224 21.31 -1.46 19.18
CA ILE A 224 22.61 -0.99 19.67
C ILE A 224 23.48 -2.23 19.89
N HIS A 225 24.47 -2.44 19.01
CA HIS A 225 25.45 -3.49 19.19
C HIS A 225 26.43 -3.11 20.30
N LEU A 226 26.39 -3.85 21.41
CA LEU A 226 27.44 -3.83 22.42
C LEU A 226 28.19 -5.17 22.35
N SER A 227 29.24 -5.22 21.52
CA SER A 227 30.03 -6.45 21.40
C SER A 227 31.14 -6.47 22.45
N ASN A 228 31.18 -7.54 23.24
CA ASN A 228 32.27 -7.81 24.18
C ASN A 228 33.32 -8.67 23.47
N GLY A 229 34.31 -8.05 22.84
CA GLY A 229 35.46 -8.74 22.27
C GLY A 229 36.55 -9.02 23.31
N PRO A 230 37.53 -9.89 23.01
CA PRO A 230 38.70 -10.15 23.87
C PRO A 230 39.56 -8.89 24.16
N ASN A 231 39.34 -7.80 23.40
CA ASN A 231 40.02 -6.52 23.56
C ASN A 231 39.15 -5.43 24.24
N GLY A 232 38.03 -5.81 24.87
CA GLY A 232 37.09 -4.90 25.51
C GLY A 232 35.86 -4.58 24.66
N PRO A 233 34.91 -3.77 25.20
CA PRO A 233 33.68 -3.43 24.52
C PRO A 233 33.96 -2.58 23.28
N LYS A 234 33.51 -3.03 22.11
CA LYS A 234 33.47 -2.23 20.87
C LYS A 234 32.06 -1.69 20.69
N LEU A 235 31.96 -0.39 20.44
CA LEU A 235 30.70 0.29 20.17
C LEU A 235 30.75 0.78 18.72
N GLU A 236 30.04 0.08 17.84
CA GLU A 236 29.93 0.44 16.42
C GLU A 236 28.58 1.12 16.19
N PHE A 237 28.63 2.42 15.90
CA PHE A 237 27.43 3.22 15.61
C PHE A 237 27.12 3.12 14.12
N HIS A 238 26.25 2.20 13.74
CA HIS A 238 25.63 2.24 12.42
C HIS A 238 24.56 3.34 12.42
N SER A 239 24.71 4.27 11.47
CA SER A 239 23.93 5.48 11.19
C SER A 239 22.88 5.96 12.22
N VAL A 240 23.07 7.19 12.74
CA VAL A 240 22.17 7.86 13.71
C VAL A 240 20.67 7.88 13.31
N PRO A 241 20.27 8.01 12.02
CA PRO A 241 18.86 7.97 11.63
C PRO A 241 18.16 6.62 11.90
N ALA A 242 18.87 5.49 11.78
CA ALA A 242 18.32 4.14 11.97
C ALA A 242 17.90 3.86 13.43
N LEU A 243 18.52 4.56 14.39
CA LEU A 243 18.29 4.39 15.83
C LEU A 243 16.92 4.92 16.31
N VAL A 244 16.27 5.80 15.54
CA VAL A 244 15.04 6.51 15.99
C VAL A 244 13.77 5.93 15.36
N GLU A 245 13.83 5.53 14.08
CA GLU A 245 12.64 5.05 13.32
C GLU A 245 12.63 3.53 13.10
N GLY A 246 13.69 2.85 13.53
CA GLY A 246 13.97 1.47 13.22
C GLY A 246 14.43 1.26 11.77
N ALA A 247 15.21 0.22 11.51
CA ALA A 247 15.73 -0.10 10.20
C ALA A 247 15.88 -1.61 10.01
N ILE A 248 15.75 -2.06 8.76
CA ILE A 248 16.10 -3.41 8.33
C ILE A 248 17.28 -3.29 7.37
N ALA A 249 18.26 -4.17 7.48
CA ALA A 249 19.32 -4.29 6.49
C ALA A 249 19.38 -5.72 5.95
N PHE A 250 19.97 -5.87 4.77
CA PHE A 250 20.23 -7.19 4.23
C PHE A 250 21.58 -7.28 3.51
N GLU A 251 22.07 -8.51 3.44
CA GLU A 251 23.24 -8.88 2.66
C GLU A 251 23.01 -10.26 2.02
N THR A 252 23.61 -10.45 0.85
CA THR A 252 23.69 -11.75 0.21
C THR A 252 25.12 -12.26 0.36
N PRO A 253 25.36 -13.27 1.21
CA PRO A 253 26.67 -13.85 1.40
C PRO A 253 27.28 -14.33 0.06
N SER A 254 28.60 -14.24 -0.09
CA SER A 254 29.27 -14.53 -1.38
C SER A 254 29.14 -15.98 -1.86
N ASP A 255 28.87 -16.93 -0.95
CA ASP A 255 28.56 -18.32 -1.29
C ASP A 255 27.12 -18.49 -1.82
N SER A 256 26.28 -17.48 -1.64
CA SER A 256 24.85 -17.45 -1.95
C SER A 256 24.54 -16.62 -3.21
N THR A 257 25.48 -15.81 -3.69
CA THR A 257 25.33 -14.96 -4.89
C THR A 257 25.23 -15.76 -6.19
N GLU A 258 25.72 -17.01 -6.22
CA GLU A 258 25.54 -17.91 -7.37
C GLU A 258 24.16 -18.59 -7.40
N GLY A 259 23.37 -18.44 -6.32
CA GLY A 259 22.01 -18.96 -6.22
C GLY A 259 21.00 -18.18 -7.07
N SER A 260 19.79 -18.72 -7.22
CA SER A 260 18.71 -18.01 -7.91
C SER A 260 18.24 -16.77 -7.13
N THR A 261 17.92 -15.70 -7.86
CA THR A 261 17.20 -14.54 -7.31
C THR A 261 15.90 -15.01 -6.67
N ALA A 262 15.60 -14.48 -5.49
CA ALA A 262 14.40 -14.82 -4.75
C ALA A 262 13.15 -14.38 -5.52
N GLN A 263 12.16 -15.26 -5.57
CA GLN A 263 10.88 -14.97 -6.23
C GLN A 263 10.03 -14.01 -5.37
N PRO A 264 9.07 -13.29 -5.96
CA PRO A 264 8.11 -12.50 -5.20
C PRO A 264 7.45 -13.31 -4.09
N TYR A 265 7.37 -12.72 -2.90
CA TYR A 265 6.86 -13.31 -1.66
C TYR A 265 7.68 -14.48 -1.11
N HIS A 266 8.95 -14.64 -1.53
CA HIS A 266 9.87 -15.53 -0.85
C HIS A 266 9.98 -15.17 0.64
N LYS A 267 10.05 -16.20 1.48
CA LYS A 267 10.07 -16.04 2.94
C LYS A 267 11.50 -16.06 3.47
N PHE A 268 11.87 -15.03 4.20
CA PHE A 268 13.15 -14.92 4.90
C PHE A 268 12.94 -14.84 6.40
N HIS A 269 13.96 -15.19 7.16
CA HIS A 269 14.04 -14.89 8.58
C HIS A 269 14.61 -13.48 8.76
N LEU A 270 14.02 -12.71 9.68
CA LEU A 270 14.55 -11.43 10.13
C LEU A 270 15.24 -11.64 11.47
N TYR A 271 16.57 -11.66 11.43
CA TYR A 271 17.41 -11.80 12.61
C TYR A 271 17.36 -10.55 13.50
N ASP A 272 17.60 -10.75 14.79
CA ASP A 272 17.58 -9.67 15.78
C ASP A 272 18.66 -8.62 15.52
N ASP A 273 19.79 -9.04 14.93
CA ASP A 273 20.93 -8.18 14.65
C ASP A 273 21.86 -8.82 13.58
N GLN A 274 22.89 -8.09 13.15
CA GLN A 274 23.85 -8.54 12.13
C GLN A 274 24.64 -9.78 12.59
N ASP A 275 25.10 -9.81 13.84
CA ASP A 275 25.87 -10.93 14.38
C ASP A 275 25.05 -12.23 14.32
N ALA A 276 23.76 -12.18 14.68
CA ALA A 276 22.84 -13.29 14.59
C ALA A 276 22.62 -13.74 13.13
N ALA A 277 22.55 -12.80 12.19
CA ALA A 277 22.45 -13.12 10.77
C ALA A 277 23.72 -13.80 10.24
N GLU A 278 24.91 -13.29 10.57
CA GLU A 278 26.20 -13.86 10.13
C GLU A 278 26.44 -15.27 10.69
N ASN A 279 26.09 -15.49 11.96
CA ASN A 279 26.26 -16.77 12.64
C ASN A 279 25.13 -17.78 12.37
N ALA A 280 24.13 -17.41 11.57
CA ALA A 280 23.05 -18.30 11.20
C ALA A 280 23.56 -19.47 10.33
N PRO A 281 23.08 -20.70 10.54
CA PRO A 281 23.47 -21.84 9.73
C PRO A 281 23.18 -21.58 8.25
N THR A 282 24.21 -21.54 7.41
CA THR A 282 24.02 -21.63 5.96
C THR A 282 23.35 -22.99 5.66
N SER A 283 22.62 -23.11 4.55
CA SER A 283 22.00 -24.37 4.13
C SER A 283 22.97 -25.57 4.02
N ASN A 284 24.28 -25.31 4.01
CA ASN A 284 25.35 -26.31 4.01
C ASN A 284 25.94 -26.60 5.40
N GLY A 285 25.37 -26.05 6.47
CA GLY A 285 25.83 -26.27 7.84
C GLY A 285 25.52 -27.68 8.32
N VAL A 286 26.52 -28.36 8.88
CA VAL A 286 26.34 -29.70 9.46
C VAL A 286 26.09 -29.56 10.96
N SER A 287 24.95 -30.10 11.42
CA SER A 287 24.63 -30.15 12.85
C SER A 287 25.40 -31.28 13.53
N TYR A 288 26.15 -30.94 14.59
CA TYR A 288 26.86 -31.91 15.43
C TYR A 288 26.32 -31.87 16.85
N ARG A 289 26.29 -33.02 17.53
CA ARG A 289 26.01 -33.13 18.96
C ARG A 289 27.29 -33.52 19.69
N ALA A 290 27.75 -32.65 20.57
CA ALA A 290 28.86 -32.94 21.49
C ALA A 290 28.31 -33.20 22.90
N VAL A 291 28.88 -34.18 23.60
CA VAL A 291 28.56 -34.48 25.00
C VAL A 291 29.83 -34.30 25.81
N PHE A 292 29.79 -33.38 26.78
CA PHE A 292 30.91 -33.09 27.67
C PHE A 292 30.69 -33.74 29.03
N ALA A 293 31.74 -34.29 29.63
CA ALA A 293 31.68 -34.94 30.95
C ALA A 293 31.65 -33.95 32.13
N GLY A 294 31.71 -32.64 31.87
CA GLY A 294 31.73 -31.57 32.87
C GLY A 294 30.46 -30.73 32.89
N ALA A 295 30.29 -29.93 33.95
CA ALA A 295 29.15 -29.03 34.09
C ALA A 295 29.15 -27.99 32.95
N ALA A 296 28.16 -28.05 32.06
CA ALA A 296 27.97 -27.12 30.94
C ALA A 296 27.35 -25.78 31.40
N ASN A 297 27.79 -25.24 32.54
CA ASN A 297 27.12 -24.13 33.21
C ASN A 297 27.29 -22.76 32.52
N SER A 298 27.92 -22.69 31.35
CA SER A 298 28.22 -21.44 30.65
C SER A 298 28.00 -21.48 29.14
N LEU A 299 27.42 -22.54 28.58
CA LEU A 299 27.14 -22.63 27.15
C LEU A 299 25.70 -22.16 26.90
N GLY A 300 25.56 -20.91 26.46
CA GLY A 300 24.29 -20.35 26.00
C GLY A 300 24.01 -20.69 24.54
N LYS A 301 22.73 -20.57 24.14
CA LYS A 301 22.33 -20.54 22.73
C LYS A 301 23.09 -19.42 22.00
N ASN A 302 23.52 -19.69 20.77
CA ASN A 302 24.35 -18.83 19.92
C ASN A 302 25.82 -18.64 20.37
N ALA A 303 26.30 -19.36 21.41
CA ALA A 303 27.71 -19.30 21.77
C ALA A 303 28.60 -19.73 20.57
N PRO A 304 29.69 -19.01 20.26
CA PRO A 304 30.52 -19.32 19.11
C PRO A 304 31.27 -20.64 19.31
N VAL A 305 31.32 -21.45 18.25
CA VAL A 305 32.15 -22.64 18.16
C VAL A 305 33.41 -22.25 17.39
N GLU A 306 34.56 -22.33 18.05
CA GLU A 306 35.84 -21.95 17.44
C GLU A 306 36.70 -23.17 17.12
N LEU A 307 37.36 -23.13 15.97
CA LEU A 307 38.42 -24.06 15.58
C LEU A 307 39.67 -23.24 15.24
N MET A 308 40.74 -23.47 16.00
CA MET A 308 42.04 -22.79 15.81
C MET A 308 41.93 -21.25 15.85
N GLY A 309 41.02 -20.71 16.68
CA GLY A 309 40.80 -19.27 16.82
C GLY A 309 39.94 -18.64 15.73
N SER A 310 39.37 -19.42 14.81
CA SER A 310 38.34 -18.97 13.88
C SER A 310 36.98 -19.50 14.32
N VAL A 311 35.97 -18.63 14.32
CA VAL A 311 34.57 -19.06 14.53
C VAL A 311 34.15 -19.89 13.32
N ILE A 312 33.67 -21.10 13.57
CA ILE A 312 33.23 -22.07 12.55
C ILE A 312 31.75 -22.46 12.68
N GLY A 313 31.05 -21.93 13.69
CA GLY A 313 29.64 -22.18 13.91
C GLY A 313 29.16 -21.60 15.24
N SER A 314 27.94 -21.95 15.61
CA SER A 314 27.31 -21.50 16.86
C SER A 314 26.55 -22.64 17.53
N VAL A 315 26.41 -22.56 18.86
CA VAL A 315 25.65 -23.52 19.66
C VAL A 315 24.16 -23.30 19.44
N SER A 316 23.47 -24.25 18.84
CA SER A 316 22.02 -24.14 18.58
C SER A 316 21.15 -24.37 19.82
N ASP A 317 21.55 -25.31 20.68
CA ASP A 317 20.90 -25.63 21.95
C ASP A 317 21.90 -26.27 22.93
N ALA A 318 21.72 -26.03 24.23
CA ALA A 318 22.55 -26.58 25.30
C ALA A 318 21.66 -27.05 26.45
N ASN A 319 21.67 -28.36 26.72
CA ASN A 319 20.85 -28.96 27.74
C ASN A 319 21.71 -29.69 28.78
N SER A 320 21.58 -29.32 30.05
CA SER A 320 22.20 -30.03 31.17
C SER A 320 21.32 -31.21 31.57
N ASN A 321 21.70 -32.42 31.15
CA ASN A 321 21.00 -33.63 31.57
C ASN A 321 21.47 -34.02 32.99
N THR A 322 20.89 -33.42 34.01
CA THR A 322 21.11 -33.84 35.41
C THR A 322 20.19 -35.01 35.72
N ARG A 323 20.54 -36.22 35.25
CA ARG A 323 19.97 -37.45 35.82
C ARG A 323 20.93 -37.94 36.90
N LEU A 324 20.51 -37.78 38.15
CA LEU A 324 21.01 -38.54 39.30
C LEU A 324 20.55 -40.00 39.19
#